data_AF-A0A955ESU4-F1
#
_entry.id   AF-A0A955ESU4-F1
#
_cell.length_a   1.000
_cell.length_b   1.000
_cell.length_c   1.000
_cell.angle_alpha   90.00
_cell.angle_beta   90.00
_cell.angle_gamma   90.00
#
_symmetry.space_group_name_H-M   'P 1'
#
loop_
_entity.id
_entity.type
_entity.pdbx_description
1 polymer ?
#
loop_
_entity_poly.entity_id
_entity_poly.type
_entity_poly.pdbx_seq_one_letter_code
_entity_poly.pdbx_strand_id
1 'polypeptide(L)'
;MSNPRSSIGLARTPYTPDSEATHDVKRGQTMSARYLDGRDAAFRKIPFVQRATRRFRTLEARGIQTVPELIAAYPALPGRSKGFAVWALGIMGDRRAVPLLMRVFRDEPARRGEAATALGLLGGKRAYEFAVGTLRSALAEEFVEEGLINAAVILVVHMPGEHDRLLDDPDEPVLLLLDLLGRKDLPGWARGEAASGLGHILEHTDRRRRRWRETARAVLDALADGEPYVRHEAAHAAGDLRLTAACQQLSTMAKRDTGKSGWGSVARESRGALYAIEHGDWPEWWWENRDPD
;
A
#
# COMPACT_ATOMS: atom_id res chain seq x y z
N MET A 1 13.80 -12.04 -1.88
CA MET A 1 12.58 -11.92 -1.05
C MET A 1 12.52 -10.51 -0.51
N SER A 2 11.76 -9.64 -1.18
CA SER A 2 11.54 -8.27 -0.71
C SER A 2 10.69 -8.32 0.56
N ASN A 3 11.15 -7.68 1.63
CA ASN A 3 10.52 -7.73 2.94
C ASN A 3 9.14 -7.02 2.87
N PRO A 4 8.00 -7.70 3.05
CA PRO A 4 6.67 -7.07 3.03
C PRO A 4 6.54 -5.95 4.06
N ARG A 5 7.40 -5.91 5.09
CA ARG A 5 7.47 -4.84 6.10
C ARG A 5 7.81 -3.44 5.57
N SER A 6 8.38 -3.30 4.37
CA SER A 6 8.78 -1.97 3.88
C SER A 6 7.68 -1.19 3.16
N SER A 7 6.67 -1.87 2.62
CA SER A 7 5.72 -1.29 1.67
C SER A 7 4.42 -0.82 2.34
N ILE A 8 3.90 -1.57 3.32
CA ILE A 8 2.58 -1.30 3.94
C ILE A 8 2.62 -0.20 5.02
N GLY A 9 3.80 0.11 5.58
CA GLY A 9 3.94 1.22 6.53
C GLY A 9 3.55 2.59 5.94
N LEU A 10 3.52 2.72 4.62
CA LEU A 10 3.03 3.89 3.89
C LEU A 10 1.50 3.91 3.74
N ALA A 11 0.87 2.74 3.59
CA ALA A 11 -0.58 2.60 3.47
C ALA A 11 -1.33 3.02 4.74
N ARG A 12 -0.70 2.79 5.90
CA ARG A 12 -1.24 3.13 7.21
C ARG A 12 -1.04 4.61 7.57
N THR A 13 -0.25 5.36 6.81
CA THR A 13 -0.09 6.80 7.06
C THR A 13 -1.05 7.58 6.17
N PRO A 14 -1.91 8.48 6.71
CA PRO A 14 -2.79 9.28 5.89
C PRO A 14 -1.94 10.16 4.95
N TYR A 15 -1.94 9.81 3.66
CA TYR A 15 -1.28 10.57 2.61
C TYR A 15 -2.29 10.86 1.52
N THR A 16 -2.66 12.13 1.39
CA THR A 16 -3.35 12.66 0.22
C THR A 16 -2.29 13.14 -0.78
N PRO A 17 -2.29 12.66 -2.04
CA PRO A 17 -1.44 13.23 -3.06
C PRO A 17 -1.83 14.69 -3.29
N ASP A 18 -1.01 15.63 -2.81
CA ASP A 18 -1.21 17.05 -3.14
C ASP A 18 -1.16 17.22 -4.66
N SER A 19 -2.19 17.88 -5.18
CA SER A 19 -2.37 18.24 -6.58
C SER A 19 -1.13 18.94 -7.12
N GLU A 20 -0.58 18.41 -8.22
CA GLU A 20 0.30 19.12 -9.16
C GLU A 20 1.28 20.10 -8.50
N ALA A 21 2.17 19.60 -7.65
CA ALA A 21 3.31 20.40 -7.21
C ALA A 21 4.17 20.72 -8.44
N THR A 22 3.95 21.89 -9.05
CA THR A 22 4.83 22.48 -10.04
C THR A 22 6.11 22.86 -9.34
N HIS A 23 7.10 21.96 -9.37
CA HIS A 23 8.43 22.17 -8.81
C HIS A 23 9.22 23.12 -9.69
N ASP A 24 8.83 24.40 -9.68
CA ASP A 24 9.50 25.45 -10.42
C ASP A 24 10.96 25.58 -9.92
N VAL A 25 11.91 25.43 -10.83
CA VAL A 25 13.32 25.20 -10.51
C VAL A 25 13.97 26.49 -10.03
N LYS A 26 14.02 26.71 -8.72
CA LYS A 26 14.92 27.71 -8.13
C LYS A 26 16.36 27.16 -8.14
N ARG A 27 17.27 27.85 -8.84
CA ARG A 27 18.70 27.51 -8.86
C ARG A 27 19.28 27.51 -7.45
N GLY A 28 20.11 26.52 -7.15
CA GLY A 28 20.84 26.43 -5.87
C GLY A 28 20.07 25.77 -4.72
N GLN A 29 18.81 25.38 -4.91
CA GLN A 29 18.07 24.60 -3.91
C GLN A 29 18.44 23.12 -3.93
N THR A 30 18.56 22.51 -2.75
CA THR A 30 18.69 21.06 -2.61
C THR A 30 17.41 20.34 -3.05
N MET A 31 17.54 19.08 -3.47
CA MET A 31 16.40 18.21 -3.78
C MET A 31 15.47 18.08 -2.57
N SER A 32 16.00 17.99 -1.35
CA SER A 32 15.18 17.96 -0.14
C SER A 32 14.33 19.24 -0.02
N ALA A 33 14.95 20.41 -0.18
CA ALA A 33 14.23 21.67 -0.13
C ALA A 33 13.15 21.77 -1.22
N ARG A 34 13.49 21.33 -2.43
CA ARG A 34 12.58 21.39 -3.58
C ARG A 34 11.36 20.48 -3.42
N TYR A 35 11.57 19.22 -3.04
CA TYR A 35 10.54 18.19 -3.12
C TYR A 35 9.84 17.87 -1.79
N LEU A 36 10.40 18.33 -0.65
CA LEU A 36 9.91 17.95 0.68
C LEU A 36 9.49 19.12 1.57
N ASP A 37 10.02 20.33 1.39
CA ASP A 37 9.73 21.44 2.32
C ASP A 37 8.25 21.84 2.32
N GLY A 38 7.58 21.70 1.16
CA GLY A 38 6.14 21.89 1.02
C GLY A 38 5.28 20.70 1.46
N ARG A 39 5.88 19.57 1.88
CA ARG A 39 5.14 18.36 2.28
C ARG A 39 4.85 18.36 3.77
N ASP A 40 3.74 17.75 4.16
CA ASP A 40 3.34 17.67 5.58
C ASP A 40 4.41 17.02 6.48
N ALA A 41 4.43 17.40 7.75
CA ALA A 41 5.39 16.93 8.75
C ALA A 41 5.26 15.42 9.02
N ALA A 42 4.05 14.84 8.96
CA ALA A 42 3.82 13.40 9.08
C ALA A 42 4.47 12.64 7.93
N PHE A 43 4.28 13.10 6.68
CA PHE A 43 4.91 12.51 5.50
C PHE A 43 6.45 12.46 5.61
N ARG A 44 7.06 13.53 6.12
CA ARG A 44 8.51 13.61 6.34
C ARG A 44 9.02 12.70 7.46
N LYS A 45 8.17 12.31 8.41
CA LYS A 45 8.51 11.41 9.52
C LYS A 45 8.44 9.94 9.17
N ILE A 46 7.82 9.57 8.04
CA ILE A 46 7.73 8.18 7.60
C ILE A 46 9.14 7.58 7.50
N PRO A 47 9.48 6.51 8.24
CA PRO A 47 10.84 5.96 8.29
C PRO A 47 11.38 5.54 6.92
N PHE A 48 10.48 5.12 6.02
CA PHE A 48 10.82 4.87 4.63
C PHE A 48 11.23 6.17 3.89
N VAL A 49 10.42 7.23 3.96
CA VAL A 49 10.72 8.54 3.34
C VAL A 49 12.07 9.05 3.83
N GLN A 50 12.32 9.02 5.14
CA GLN A 50 13.61 9.42 5.71
C GLN A 50 14.79 8.60 5.18
N ARG A 51 14.63 7.28 5.00
CA ARG A 51 15.69 6.42 4.44
C ARG A 51 16.02 6.79 3.00
N ALA A 52 15.02 7.05 2.19
CA ALA A 52 15.20 7.41 0.80
C ALA A 52 15.73 8.84 0.62
N THR A 53 15.24 9.82 1.39
CA THR A 53 15.69 11.22 1.30
C THR A 53 17.14 11.42 1.73
N ARG A 54 17.66 10.59 2.66
CA ARG A 54 19.10 10.56 3.01
C ARG A 54 20.02 10.36 1.80
N ARG A 55 19.50 9.80 0.72
CA ARG A 55 20.26 9.51 -0.49
C ARG A 55 20.12 10.58 -1.58
N PHE A 56 19.30 11.62 -1.38
CA PHE A 56 19.21 12.76 -2.31
C PHE A 56 20.57 13.42 -2.54
N ARG A 57 21.38 13.58 -1.48
CA ARG A 57 22.77 14.06 -1.61
C ARG A 57 23.63 13.22 -2.56
N THR A 58 23.34 11.93 -2.68
CA THR A 58 24.05 11.02 -3.59
C THR A 58 23.67 11.24 -5.06
N LEU A 59 22.44 11.69 -5.33
CA LEU A 59 21.99 12.14 -6.67
C LEU A 59 22.58 13.50 -7.01
N GLU A 60 22.51 14.44 -6.05
CA GLU A 60 23.05 15.79 -6.21
C GLU A 60 24.56 15.76 -6.52
N ALA A 61 25.32 14.92 -5.80
CA ALA A 61 26.75 14.70 -6.06
C ALA A 61 27.04 14.07 -7.43
N ARG A 62 26.04 13.48 -8.11
CA ARG A 62 26.12 12.96 -9.48
C ARG A 62 25.58 13.96 -10.52
N GLY A 63 25.25 15.18 -10.11
CA GLY A 63 24.65 16.18 -10.99
C GLY A 63 23.18 15.92 -11.33
N ILE A 64 22.51 14.98 -10.64
CA ILE A 64 21.09 14.69 -10.82
C ILE A 64 20.30 15.51 -9.80
N GLN A 65 19.46 16.43 -10.28
CA GLN A 65 18.68 17.34 -9.42
C GLN A 65 17.16 17.27 -9.69
N THR A 66 16.75 16.80 -10.86
CA THR A 66 15.34 16.83 -11.31
C THR A 66 14.84 15.43 -11.69
N VAL A 67 13.50 15.29 -11.75
CA VAL A 67 12.89 14.03 -12.21
C VAL A 67 13.29 13.66 -13.64
N PRO A 68 13.26 14.57 -14.64
CA PRO A 68 13.74 14.25 -15.98
C PRO A 68 15.20 13.78 -16.02
N GLU A 69 16.10 14.42 -15.26
CA GLU A 69 17.50 14.00 -15.16
C GLU A 69 17.63 12.60 -14.53
N LEU A 70 16.87 12.31 -13.48
CA LEU A 70 16.88 10.99 -12.83
C LEU A 70 16.30 9.91 -13.76
N ILE A 71 15.25 10.22 -14.51
CA ILE A 71 14.68 9.31 -15.52
C ILE A 71 15.72 9.00 -16.61
N ALA A 72 16.39 10.03 -17.12
CA ALA A 72 17.41 9.88 -18.17
C ALA A 72 18.64 9.09 -17.68
N ALA A 73 19.06 9.32 -16.43
CA ALA A 73 20.21 8.64 -15.84
C ALA A 73 19.92 7.19 -15.41
N TYR A 74 18.65 6.84 -15.16
CA TYR A 74 18.23 5.56 -14.61
C TYR A 74 18.87 4.32 -15.29
N PRO A 75 18.91 4.21 -16.64
CA PRO A 75 19.48 3.04 -17.30
C PRO A 75 20.95 2.78 -16.95
N ALA A 76 21.72 3.86 -16.70
CA ALA A 76 23.15 3.81 -16.41
C ALA A 76 23.46 3.64 -14.90
N LEU A 77 22.45 3.66 -14.02
CA LEU A 77 22.67 3.50 -12.59
C LEU A 77 23.05 2.05 -12.23
N PRO A 78 24.01 1.84 -11.32
CA PRO A 78 24.31 0.50 -10.80
C PRO A 78 23.11 -0.07 -10.03
N GLY A 79 23.01 -1.40 -9.93
CA GLY A 79 21.81 -2.09 -9.42
C GLY A 79 21.30 -1.60 -8.05
N ARG A 80 22.21 -1.35 -7.08
CA ARG A 80 21.84 -0.80 -5.77
C ARG A 80 21.31 0.64 -5.86
N SER A 81 21.83 1.44 -6.80
CA SER A 81 21.37 2.81 -7.04
C SER A 81 20.04 2.88 -7.77
N LYS A 82 19.71 1.89 -8.62
CA LYS A 82 18.40 1.81 -9.29
C LYS A 82 17.25 1.69 -8.29
N GLY A 83 17.37 0.82 -7.27
CA GLY A 83 16.34 0.70 -6.24
C GLY A 83 16.08 2.03 -5.54
N PHE A 84 17.14 2.74 -5.15
CA PHE A 84 17.01 4.08 -4.58
C PHE A 84 16.39 5.10 -5.56
N ALA A 85 16.78 5.08 -6.83
CA ALA A 85 16.21 5.98 -7.83
C ALA A 85 14.69 5.80 -7.97
N VAL A 86 14.20 4.55 -7.99
CA VAL A 86 12.77 4.24 -8.03
C VAL A 86 12.03 4.86 -6.84
N TRP A 87 12.55 4.68 -5.63
CA TRP A 87 12.00 5.30 -4.42
C TRP A 87 12.03 6.83 -4.46
N ALA A 88 13.14 7.42 -4.92
CA ALA A 88 13.28 8.87 -5.04
C ALA A 88 12.22 9.46 -5.97
N LEU A 89 11.98 8.82 -7.12
CA LEU A 89 10.96 9.24 -8.09
C LEU A 89 9.56 9.30 -7.46
N GLY A 90 9.17 8.30 -6.65
CA GLY A 90 7.89 8.31 -5.94
C GLY A 90 7.78 9.45 -4.93
N ILE A 91 8.84 9.67 -4.13
CA ILE A 91 8.87 10.74 -3.11
C ILE A 91 8.80 12.13 -3.74
N MET A 92 9.49 12.32 -4.87
CA MET A 92 9.50 13.59 -5.61
C MET A 92 8.11 14.00 -6.11
N GLY A 93 7.15 13.07 -6.19
CA GLY A 93 5.74 13.38 -6.48
C GLY A 93 5.45 13.79 -7.92
N ASP A 94 6.45 13.75 -8.81
CA ASP A 94 6.31 14.20 -10.19
C ASP A 94 5.81 13.06 -11.09
N ARG A 95 4.59 13.21 -11.61
CA ARG A 95 3.91 12.19 -12.42
C ARG A 95 4.59 11.92 -13.76
N ARG A 96 5.57 12.73 -14.19
CA ARG A 96 6.44 12.41 -15.33
C ARG A 96 7.22 11.10 -15.12
N ALA A 97 7.38 10.65 -13.87
CA ALA A 97 8.01 9.38 -13.55
C ALA A 97 7.14 8.14 -13.81
N VAL A 98 5.81 8.28 -13.92
CA VAL A 98 4.87 7.14 -14.05
C VAL A 98 5.26 6.17 -15.17
N PRO A 99 5.57 6.61 -16.42
CA PRO A 99 5.94 5.68 -17.49
C PRO A 99 7.21 4.86 -17.18
N LEU A 100 8.22 5.48 -16.57
CA LEU A 100 9.44 4.77 -16.17
C LEU A 100 9.12 3.73 -15.08
N LEU A 101 8.36 4.12 -14.06
CA LEU A 101 8.03 3.22 -12.96
C LEU A 101 7.17 2.03 -13.41
N MET A 102 6.21 2.23 -14.32
CA MET A 102 5.46 1.12 -14.96
C MET A 102 6.39 0.17 -15.72
N ARG A 103 7.40 0.70 -16.42
CA ARG A 103 8.42 -0.11 -17.09
C ARG A 103 9.25 -0.91 -16.10
N VAL A 104 9.76 -0.27 -15.05
CA VAL A 104 10.53 -0.95 -13.99
C VAL A 104 9.71 -2.05 -13.32
N PHE A 105 8.42 -1.79 -13.07
CA PHE A 105 7.50 -2.77 -12.50
C PHE A 105 7.40 -4.04 -13.36
N ARG A 106 7.28 -3.89 -14.69
CA ARG A 106 7.18 -5.03 -15.62
C ARG A 106 8.52 -5.74 -15.82
N ASP A 107 9.56 -4.96 -16.11
CA ASP A 107 10.79 -5.49 -16.70
C ASP A 107 11.86 -5.83 -15.66
N GLU A 108 11.72 -5.36 -14.41
CA GLU A 108 12.74 -5.52 -13.38
C GLU A 108 12.17 -6.15 -12.09
N PRO A 109 11.98 -7.50 -12.04
CA PRO A 109 11.32 -8.19 -10.93
C PRO A 109 11.91 -7.88 -9.55
N ALA A 110 13.24 -7.71 -9.48
CA ALA A 110 13.95 -7.36 -8.25
C ALA A 110 13.62 -5.96 -7.70
N ARG A 111 12.93 -5.11 -8.48
CA ARG A 111 12.56 -3.73 -8.14
C ARG A 111 11.06 -3.45 -8.24
N ARG A 112 10.26 -4.51 -8.45
CA ARG A 112 8.81 -4.38 -8.65
C ARG A 112 8.09 -3.83 -7.42
N GLY A 113 8.49 -4.24 -6.22
CA GLY A 113 7.92 -3.71 -4.98
C GLY A 113 8.21 -2.22 -4.79
N GLU A 114 9.43 -1.78 -5.08
CA GLU A 114 9.80 -0.36 -5.07
C GLU A 114 9.00 0.43 -6.09
N ALA A 115 8.84 -0.11 -7.31
CA ALA A 115 8.10 0.53 -8.37
C ALA A 115 6.61 0.67 -8.05
N ALA A 116 6.00 -0.38 -7.48
CA ALA A 116 4.62 -0.34 -7.00
C ALA A 116 4.43 0.71 -5.91
N THR A 117 5.33 0.74 -4.93
CA THR A 117 5.22 1.72 -3.84
C THR A 117 5.37 3.15 -4.37
N ALA A 118 6.33 3.38 -5.26
CA ALA A 118 6.54 4.68 -5.89
C ALA A 118 5.33 5.11 -6.73
N LEU A 119 4.75 4.19 -7.50
CA LEU A 119 3.52 4.45 -8.28
C LEU A 119 2.32 4.74 -7.38
N GLY A 120 2.19 4.05 -6.24
CA GLY A 120 1.15 4.31 -5.23
C GLY A 120 1.28 5.72 -4.64
N LEU A 121 2.52 6.14 -4.32
CA LEU A 121 2.81 7.52 -3.87
C LEU A 121 2.48 8.58 -4.92
N LEU A 122 2.69 8.30 -6.22
CA LEU A 122 2.37 9.24 -7.29
C LEU A 122 0.86 9.31 -7.58
N GLY A 123 0.17 8.18 -7.42
CA GLY A 123 -1.27 8.05 -7.55
C GLY A 123 -1.87 8.44 -8.92
N GLY A 124 -3.19 8.58 -8.88
CA GLY A 124 -4.06 9.03 -9.95
C GLY A 124 -4.30 8.04 -11.09
N LYS A 125 -5.23 8.40 -11.98
CA LYS A 125 -5.91 7.50 -12.96
C LYS A 125 -4.99 6.47 -13.61
N ARG A 126 -3.91 6.91 -14.28
CA ARG A 126 -3.02 6.02 -15.04
C ARG A 126 -2.31 4.96 -14.18
N ALA A 127 -1.92 5.30 -12.95
CA ALA A 127 -1.31 4.33 -12.04
C ALA A 127 -2.36 3.32 -11.53
N TYR A 128 -3.59 3.78 -11.31
CA TYR A 128 -4.71 2.96 -10.87
C TYR A 128 -5.14 1.96 -11.95
N GLU A 129 -5.38 2.41 -13.18
CA GLU A 129 -5.71 1.54 -14.31
C GLU A 129 -4.64 0.48 -14.56
N PHE A 130 -3.36 0.86 -14.43
CA PHE A 130 -2.25 -0.07 -14.56
C PHE A 130 -2.28 -1.16 -13.48
N ALA A 131 -2.56 -0.79 -12.23
CA ALA A 131 -2.68 -1.75 -11.12
C ALA A 131 -3.80 -2.76 -11.36
N VAL A 132 -4.99 -2.27 -11.71
CA VAL A 132 -6.18 -3.11 -11.94
C VAL A 132 -5.98 -4.02 -13.15
N GLY A 133 -5.46 -3.49 -14.26
CA GLY A 133 -5.14 -4.29 -15.45
C GLY A 133 -4.08 -5.36 -15.15
N THR A 134 -3.09 -5.04 -14.32
CA THR A 134 -2.08 -6.01 -13.88
C THR A 134 -2.69 -7.11 -13.02
N LEU A 135 -3.51 -6.75 -12.01
CA LEU A 135 -4.14 -7.72 -11.12
C LEU A 135 -5.07 -8.65 -11.89
N ARG A 136 -5.88 -8.11 -12.81
CA ARG A 136 -6.72 -8.89 -13.71
C ARG A 136 -5.92 -9.89 -14.52
N SER A 137 -4.83 -9.42 -15.15
CA SER A 137 -3.99 -10.29 -15.97
C SER A 137 -3.37 -11.39 -15.11
N ALA A 138 -2.83 -11.03 -13.94
CA ALA A 138 -2.22 -11.98 -13.00
C ALA A 138 -3.20 -13.06 -12.51
N LEU A 139 -4.47 -12.71 -12.30
CA LEU A 139 -5.51 -13.65 -11.85
C LEU A 139 -6.09 -14.52 -12.99
N ALA A 140 -5.93 -14.09 -14.25
CA ALA A 140 -6.34 -14.86 -15.42
C ALA A 140 -5.35 -15.98 -15.79
N GLU A 141 -4.09 -15.86 -15.35
CA GLU A 141 -3.06 -16.87 -15.57
C GLU A 141 -3.24 -18.09 -14.65
N GLU A 142 -2.91 -19.28 -15.15
CA GLU A 142 -2.92 -20.52 -14.36
C GLU A 142 -1.88 -20.46 -13.21
N PHE A 143 -0.74 -19.83 -13.49
CA PHE A 143 0.33 -19.62 -12.52
C PHE A 143 0.43 -18.16 -12.15
N VAL A 144 0.09 -17.88 -10.90
CA VAL A 144 0.03 -16.53 -10.38
C VAL A 144 1.42 -16.08 -9.93
N GLU A 145 1.98 -15.06 -10.59
CA GLU A 145 3.25 -14.48 -10.18
C GLU A 145 3.07 -13.71 -8.85
N GLU A 146 3.50 -14.32 -7.76
CA GLU A 146 3.40 -13.80 -6.40
C GLU A 146 3.86 -12.33 -6.26
N GLY A 147 5.04 -12.01 -6.79
CA GLY A 147 5.59 -10.65 -6.71
C GLY A 147 4.76 -9.61 -7.48
N LEU A 148 3.98 -10.04 -8.48
CA LEU A 148 3.11 -9.18 -9.28
C LEU A 148 1.83 -8.83 -8.50
N ILE A 149 1.23 -9.81 -7.85
CA ILE A 149 0.04 -9.61 -7.01
C ILE A 149 0.34 -8.65 -5.86
N ASN A 150 1.42 -8.90 -5.11
CA ASN A 150 1.78 -8.03 -3.99
C ASN A 150 1.91 -6.57 -4.44
N ALA A 151 2.59 -6.38 -5.57
CA ALA A 151 2.85 -5.08 -6.14
C ALA A 151 1.56 -4.40 -6.66
N ALA A 152 0.61 -5.16 -7.20
CA ALA A 152 -0.69 -4.65 -7.64
C ALA A 152 -1.61 -4.30 -6.45
N VAL A 153 -1.61 -5.10 -5.38
CA VAL A 153 -2.40 -4.81 -4.18
C VAL A 153 -1.87 -3.56 -3.47
N ILE A 154 -0.54 -3.40 -3.36
CA ILE A 154 0.09 -2.18 -2.86
C ILE A 154 -0.45 -0.95 -3.61
N LEU A 155 -0.57 -1.00 -4.93
CA LEU A 155 -1.08 0.14 -5.70
C LEU A 155 -2.53 0.49 -5.36
N VAL A 156 -3.37 -0.51 -5.15
CA VAL A 156 -4.78 -0.31 -4.79
C VAL A 156 -4.91 0.26 -3.38
N VAL A 157 -4.10 -0.25 -2.46
CA VAL A 157 -4.02 0.16 -1.05
C VAL A 157 -3.57 1.62 -0.89
N HIS A 158 -2.68 2.12 -1.75
CA HIS A 158 -2.09 3.46 -1.63
C HIS A 158 -2.91 4.58 -2.31
N MET A 159 -4.14 4.31 -2.75
CA MET A 159 -5.02 5.30 -3.38
C MET A 159 -6.42 5.33 -2.73
N PRO A 160 -6.53 5.78 -1.46
CA PRO A 160 -7.81 5.86 -0.77
C PRO A 160 -8.73 6.91 -1.41
N GLY A 161 -10.03 6.62 -1.49
CA GLY A 161 -11.07 7.62 -1.80
C GLY A 161 -11.16 8.11 -3.25
N GLU A 162 -10.27 7.69 -4.16
CA GLU A 162 -10.30 8.11 -5.57
C GLU A 162 -10.85 7.03 -6.53
N HIS A 163 -10.96 5.76 -6.10
CA HIS A 163 -11.32 4.65 -6.99
C HIS A 163 -12.67 4.85 -7.72
N ASP A 164 -13.69 5.33 -7.01
CA ASP A 164 -15.03 5.64 -7.57
C ASP A 164 -15.00 6.68 -8.70
N ARG A 165 -13.95 7.51 -8.79
CA ARG A 165 -13.84 8.61 -9.75
C ARG A 165 -12.80 8.36 -10.85
N LEU A 166 -11.82 7.50 -10.58
CA LEU A 166 -10.69 7.26 -11.49
C LEU A 166 -10.98 6.17 -12.51
N LEU A 167 -11.83 5.20 -12.17
CA LEU A 167 -12.15 4.06 -13.02
C LEU A 167 -13.51 4.18 -13.71
N ASP A 168 -13.59 3.57 -14.89
CA ASP A 168 -14.84 3.42 -15.63
C ASP A 168 -15.76 2.37 -14.94
N ASP A 169 -15.19 1.34 -14.32
CA ASP A 169 -15.88 0.39 -13.42
C ASP A 169 -15.27 0.44 -12.00
N PRO A 170 -15.94 1.09 -11.03
CA PRO A 170 -15.42 1.21 -9.67
C PRO A 170 -15.55 -0.07 -8.83
N ASP A 171 -16.39 -1.03 -9.25
CA ASP A 171 -16.59 -2.30 -8.53
C ASP A 171 -15.50 -3.33 -8.89
N GLU A 172 -14.90 -3.19 -10.06
CA GLU A 172 -13.87 -4.09 -10.58
C GLU A 172 -12.68 -4.36 -9.63
N PRO A 173 -11.97 -3.36 -9.07
CA PRO A 173 -10.90 -3.62 -8.12
C PRO A 173 -11.38 -4.40 -6.89
N VAL A 174 -12.60 -4.12 -6.41
CA VAL A 174 -13.19 -4.84 -5.28
C VAL A 174 -13.43 -6.30 -5.65
N LEU A 175 -13.96 -6.58 -6.85
CA LEU A 175 -14.20 -7.94 -7.33
C LEU A 175 -12.91 -8.75 -7.47
N LEU A 176 -11.84 -8.14 -8.00
CA LEU A 176 -10.54 -8.80 -8.12
C LEU A 176 -9.94 -9.16 -6.76
N LEU A 177 -10.06 -8.27 -5.76
CA LEU A 177 -9.58 -8.56 -4.40
C LEU A 177 -10.45 -9.59 -3.68
N LEU A 178 -11.77 -9.59 -3.91
CA LEU A 178 -12.66 -10.63 -3.39
C LEU A 178 -12.32 -12.01 -3.94
N ASP A 179 -12.08 -12.12 -5.26
CA ASP A 179 -11.63 -13.37 -5.88
C ASP A 179 -10.32 -13.86 -5.25
N LEU A 180 -9.34 -12.96 -5.15
CA LEU A 180 -8.04 -13.27 -4.56
C LEU A 180 -8.16 -13.77 -3.11
N LEU A 181 -8.94 -13.09 -2.27
CA LEU A 181 -9.17 -13.50 -0.87
C LEU A 181 -9.83 -14.88 -0.79
N GLY A 182 -10.70 -15.22 -1.76
CA GLY A 182 -11.39 -16.51 -1.84
C GLY A 182 -10.55 -17.69 -2.32
N ARG A 183 -9.46 -17.43 -3.08
CA ARG A 183 -8.62 -18.45 -3.72
C ARG A 183 -7.70 -19.18 -2.73
N LYS A 184 -8.15 -20.32 -2.20
CA LYS A 184 -7.42 -21.11 -1.19
C LYS A 184 -6.12 -21.76 -1.70
N ASP A 185 -5.95 -21.84 -3.01
CA ASP A 185 -4.75 -22.30 -3.71
C ASP A 185 -3.63 -21.24 -3.73
N LEU A 186 -3.96 -19.96 -3.53
CA LEU A 186 -2.96 -18.90 -3.43
C LEU A 186 -2.24 -18.91 -2.08
N PRO A 187 -1.01 -18.40 -1.98
CA PRO A 187 -0.33 -18.26 -0.69
C PRO A 187 -1.08 -17.28 0.21
N GLY A 188 -1.04 -17.52 1.53
CA GLY A 188 -1.80 -16.70 2.46
C GLY A 188 -1.32 -15.25 2.57
N TRP A 189 -0.07 -14.95 2.20
CA TRP A 189 0.37 -13.54 2.08
C TRP A 189 -0.45 -12.79 1.01
N ALA A 190 -0.75 -13.42 -0.14
CA ALA A 190 -1.53 -12.78 -1.20
C ALA A 190 -2.96 -12.51 -0.73
N ARG A 191 -3.59 -13.53 -0.13
CA ARG A 191 -4.95 -13.41 0.41
C ARG A 191 -5.05 -12.35 1.50
N GLY A 192 -4.07 -12.28 2.40
CA GLY A 192 -4.03 -11.27 3.46
C GLY A 192 -3.94 -9.85 2.89
N GLU A 193 -3.08 -9.64 1.89
CA GLU A 193 -2.99 -8.34 1.20
C GLU A 193 -4.33 -7.96 0.56
N ALA A 194 -5.05 -8.91 -0.05
CA ALA A 194 -6.38 -8.63 -0.57
C ALA A 194 -7.40 -8.24 0.51
N ALA A 195 -7.37 -8.89 1.67
CA ALA A 195 -8.21 -8.49 2.81
C ALA A 195 -7.91 -7.04 3.23
N SER A 196 -6.63 -6.69 3.37
CA SER A 196 -6.20 -5.32 3.70
C SER A 196 -6.69 -4.31 2.65
N GLY A 197 -6.47 -4.59 1.36
CA GLY A 197 -6.92 -3.72 0.26
C GLY A 197 -8.43 -3.49 0.23
N LEU A 198 -9.22 -4.53 0.52
CA LEU A 198 -10.68 -4.41 0.63
C LEU A 198 -11.11 -3.48 1.77
N GLY A 199 -10.43 -3.55 2.92
CA GLY A 199 -10.65 -2.65 4.05
C GLY A 199 -10.46 -1.19 3.65
N HIS A 200 -9.27 -0.87 3.11
CA HIS A 200 -8.92 0.50 2.74
C HIS A 200 -9.79 1.10 1.63
N ILE A 201 -10.10 0.34 0.57
CA ILE A 201 -10.94 0.86 -0.53
C ILE A 201 -12.33 1.25 -0.01
N LEU A 202 -12.89 0.44 0.89
CA LEU A 202 -14.29 0.52 1.27
C LEU A 202 -14.53 1.19 2.63
N GLU A 203 -13.48 1.58 3.37
CA GLU A 203 -13.57 2.25 4.67
C GLU A 203 -14.53 3.46 4.64
N HIS A 204 -14.43 4.27 3.58
CA HIS A 204 -15.21 5.51 3.42
C HIS A 204 -16.42 5.36 2.47
N THR A 205 -16.82 4.12 2.16
CA THR A 205 -17.90 3.82 1.22
C THR A 205 -19.24 3.57 1.92
N ASP A 206 -20.37 3.90 1.26
CA ASP A 206 -21.70 3.59 1.79
C ASP A 206 -21.89 2.07 2.00
N ARG A 207 -22.10 1.70 3.27
CA ARG A 207 -22.26 0.32 3.74
C ARG A 207 -23.47 -0.40 3.14
N ARG A 208 -24.44 0.34 2.58
CA ARG A 208 -25.62 -0.22 1.90
C ARG A 208 -25.28 -0.78 0.53
N ARG A 209 -24.16 -0.37 -0.07
CA ARG A 209 -23.74 -0.87 -1.38
C ARG A 209 -23.57 -2.39 -1.34
N ARG A 210 -23.94 -3.03 -2.45
CA ARG A 210 -23.83 -4.49 -2.60
C ARG A 210 -22.40 -4.98 -2.34
N ARG A 211 -21.40 -4.31 -2.91
CA ARG A 211 -19.99 -4.71 -2.83
C ARG A 211 -19.46 -4.60 -1.41
N TRP A 212 -19.86 -3.57 -0.67
CA TRP A 212 -19.54 -3.47 0.75
C TRP A 212 -20.05 -4.68 1.55
N ARG A 213 -21.30 -5.12 1.32
CA ARG A 213 -21.88 -6.30 2.00
C ARG A 213 -21.24 -7.63 1.59
N GLU A 214 -20.74 -7.74 0.36
CA GLU A 214 -19.96 -8.89 -0.11
C GLU A 214 -18.60 -8.93 0.58
N THR A 215 -17.89 -7.79 0.62
CA THR A 215 -16.64 -7.62 1.38
C THR A 215 -16.81 -7.94 2.86
N ALA A 216 -17.82 -7.41 3.53
CA ALA A 216 -18.04 -7.67 4.94
C ALA A 216 -18.16 -9.18 5.25
N ARG A 217 -18.83 -9.94 4.37
CA ARG A 217 -18.93 -11.41 4.51
C ARG A 217 -17.58 -12.09 4.29
N ALA A 218 -16.88 -11.72 3.21
CA ALA A 218 -15.56 -12.29 2.92
C ALA A 218 -14.53 -12.02 4.03
N VAL A 219 -14.55 -10.82 4.63
CA VAL A 219 -13.70 -10.46 5.77
C VAL A 219 -14.04 -11.30 7.01
N LEU A 220 -15.33 -11.49 7.31
CA LEU A 220 -15.75 -12.36 8.43
C LEU A 220 -15.29 -13.81 8.24
N ASP A 221 -15.37 -14.34 7.01
CA ASP A 221 -14.87 -15.69 6.70
C ASP A 221 -13.34 -15.76 6.83
N ALA A 222 -12.62 -14.71 6.42
CA ALA A 222 -11.17 -14.62 6.49
C ALA A 222 -10.61 -14.52 7.92
N LEU A 223 -11.40 -14.07 8.90
CA LEU A 223 -11.03 -14.11 10.32
C LEU A 223 -10.81 -15.55 10.83
N ALA A 224 -11.36 -16.55 10.15
CA ALA A 224 -11.17 -17.96 10.46
C ALA A 224 -10.12 -18.66 9.56
N ASP A 225 -9.39 -17.92 8.71
CA ASP A 225 -8.44 -18.52 7.78
C ASP A 225 -7.30 -19.26 8.51
N GLY A 226 -6.79 -20.35 7.92
CA GLY A 226 -5.71 -21.14 8.53
C GLY A 226 -4.40 -20.37 8.65
N GLU A 227 -4.14 -19.41 7.77
CA GLU A 227 -2.92 -18.62 7.77
C GLU A 227 -3.00 -17.43 8.76
N PRO A 228 -2.08 -17.32 9.74
CA PRO A 228 -2.04 -16.20 10.67
C PRO A 228 -1.99 -14.82 10.01
N TYR A 229 -1.28 -14.69 8.89
CA TYR A 229 -1.21 -13.43 8.15
C TYR A 229 -2.57 -13.00 7.60
N VAL A 230 -3.36 -13.94 7.07
CA VAL A 230 -4.71 -13.64 6.55
C VAL A 230 -5.62 -13.19 7.68
N ARG A 231 -5.61 -13.89 8.82
CA ARG A 231 -6.42 -13.51 9.99
C ARG A 231 -6.03 -12.14 10.53
N HIS A 232 -4.73 -11.82 10.52
CA HIS A 232 -4.23 -10.50 10.91
C HIS A 232 -4.79 -9.39 10.02
N GLU A 233 -4.65 -9.51 8.70
CA GLU A 233 -5.14 -8.49 7.76
C GLU A 233 -6.68 -8.45 7.69
N ALA A 234 -7.37 -9.57 7.91
CA ALA A 234 -8.82 -9.60 8.05
C ALA A 234 -9.30 -8.87 9.31
N ALA A 235 -8.57 -9.00 10.43
CA ALA A 235 -8.85 -8.22 11.64
C ALA A 235 -8.66 -6.72 11.39
N HIS A 236 -7.60 -6.35 10.67
CA HIS A 236 -7.38 -4.98 10.23
C HIS A 236 -8.54 -4.44 9.39
N ALA A 237 -8.90 -5.14 8.32
CA ALA A 237 -10.02 -4.77 7.46
C ALA A 237 -11.36 -4.69 8.22
N ALA A 238 -11.60 -5.59 9.18
CA ALA A 238 -12.80 -5.54 10.03
C ALA A 238 -12.82 -4.28 10.90
N GLY A 239 -11.66 -3.84 11.38
CA GLY A 239 -11.46 -2.57 12.05
C GLY A 239 -11.84 -1.40 11.16
N ASP A 240 -11.17 -1.23 10.02
CA ASP A 240 -11.41 -0.12 9.07
C ASP A 240 -12.87 -0.04 8.64
N LEU A 241 -13.45 -1.18 8.27
CA LEU A 241 -14.85 -1.27 7.86
C LEU A 241 -15.82 -1.16 9.04
N ARG A 242 -15.35 -0.97 10.28
CA ARG A 242 -16.16 -0.90 11.52
C ARG A 242 -17.20 -2.04 11.57
N LEU A 243 -16.75 -3.28 11.35
CA LEU A 243 -17.62 -4.46 11.25
C LEU A 243 -18.05 -4.94 12.63
N THR A 244 -19.15 -4.40 13.16
CA THR A 244 -19.73 -4.83 14.44
C THR A 244 -20.04 -6.33 14.52
N ALA A 245 -20.38 -6.96 13.39
CA ALA A 245 -20.58 -8.41 13.30
C ALA A 245 -19.32 -9.23 13.62
N ALA A 246 -18.12 -8.65 13.49
CA ALA A 246 -16.85 -9.32 13.78
C ALA A 246 -16.50 -9.35 15.28
N CYS A 247 -17.15 -8.54 16.13
CA CYS A 247 -16.74 -8.32 17.52
C CYS A 247 -16.59 -9.62 18.34
N GLN A 248 -17.47 -10.59 18.16
CA GLN A 248 -17.41 -11.86 18.89
C GLN A 248 -16.20 -12.71 18.46
N GLN A 249 -15.93 -12.81 17.15
CA GLN A 249 -14.77 -13.53 16.62
C GLN A 249 -13.48 -12.82 17.02
N LEU A 250 -13.40 -11.50 16.84
CA LEU A 250 -12.24 -10.69 17.24
C LEU A 250 -11.95 -10.79 18.74
N SER A 251 -12.97 -10.79 19.60
CA SER A 251 -12.80 -10.98 21.05
C SER A 251 -12.24 -12.36 21.40
N THR A 252 -12.59 -13.37 20.61
CA THR A 252 -12.04 -14.73 20.77
C THR A 252 -10.58 -14.78 20.30
N MET A 253 -10.29 -14.22 19.13
CA MET A 253 -8.93 -14.13 18.56
C MET A 253 -7.99 -13.34 19.46
N ALA A 254 -8.43 -12.19 20.00
CA ALA A 254 -7.68 -11.36 20.94
C ALA A 254 -7.21 -12.11 22.20
N LYS A 255 -7.93 -13.16 22.61
CA LYS A 255 -7.62 -13.97 23.79
C LYS A 255 -6.87 -15.27 23.47
N ARG A 256 -7.08 -15.84 22.29
CA ARG A 256 -6.70 -17.23 21.98
C ARG A 256 -5.82 -17.40 20.77
N ASP A 257 -5.78 -16.45 19.85
CA ASP A 257 -4.98 -16.56 18.64
C ASP A 257 -3.50 -16.35 18.95
N THR A 258 -2.70 -17.37 18.70
CA THR A 258 -1.24 -17.35 18.93
C THR A 258 -0.45 -17.05 17.65
N GLY A 259 -1.14 -16.87 16.53
CA GLY A 259 -0.58 -16.57 15.24
C GLY A 259 0.18 -15.24 15.23
N LYS A 260 1.26 -15.19 14.45
CA LYS A 260 2.06 -13.98 14.23
C LYS A 260 2.13 -13.69 12.75
N SER A 261 1.93 -12.43 12.41
CA SER A 261 2.20 -11.88 11.09
C SER A 261 3.61 -11.27 11.07
N GLY A 262 4.00 -10.69 9.93
CA GLY A 262 5.15 -9.80 9.85
C GLY A 262 4.99 -8.53 10.71
N TRP A 263 3.78 -8.17 11.12
CA TRP A 263 3.44 -6.89 11.72
C TRP A 263 3.10 -6.95 13.21
N GLY A 264 2.80 -8.13 13.73
CA GLY A 264 2.43 -8.30 15.12
C GLY A 264 1.76 -9.64 15.37
N SER A 265 1.21 -9.82 16.57
CA SER A 265 0.34 -10.95 16.83
C SER A 265 -1.07 -10.68 16.30
N VAL A 266 -1.75 -11.73 15.83
CA VAL A 266 -3.17 -11.65 15.45
C VAL A 266 -4.02 -11.17 16.64
N ALA A 267 -3.67 -11.60 17.85
CA ALA A 267 -4.34 -11.17 19.07
C ALA A 267 -4.27 -9.65 19.31
N ARG A 268 -3.10 -9.04 19.11
CA ARG A 268 -2.92 -7.58 19.25
C ARG A 268 -3.74 -6.83 18.21
N GLU A 269 -3.66 -7.24 16.95
CA GLU A 269 -4.42 -6.61 15.86
C GLU A 269 -5.93 -6.71 16.12
N SER A 270 -6.40 -7.85 16.62
CA SER A 270 -7.80 -8.06 17.00
C SER A 270 -8.27 -7.11 18.12
N ARG A 271 -7.40 -6.80 19.10
CA ARG A 271 -7.70 -5.79 20.13
C ARG A 271 -7.81 -4.39 19.52
N GLY A 272 -6.92 -4.05 18.60
CA GLY A 272 -6.96 -2.77 17.89
C GLY A 272 -8.24 -2.63 17.06
N ALA A 273 -8.61 -3.68 16.33
CA ALA A 273 -9.83 -3.71 15.53
C ALA A 273 -11.09 -3.56 16.39
N LEU A 274 -11.16 -4.23 17.56
CA LEU A 274 -12.27 -4.06 18.51
C LEU A 274 -12.38 -2.61 18.99
N TYR A 275 -11.25 -2.01 19.38
CA TYR A 275 -11.20 -0.60 19.78
C TYR A 275 -11.71 0.29 18.64
N ALA A 276 -11.24 0.06 17.42
CA ALA A 276 -11.59 0.85 16.26
C ALA A 276 -13.08 0.74 15.90
N ILE A 277 -13.67 -0.45 16.00
CA ILE A 277 -15.10 -0.67 15.83
C ILE A 277 -15.93 0.11 16.86
N GLU A 278 -15.47 0.15 18.11
CA GLU A 278 -16.19 0.79 19.23
C GLU A 278 -16.05 2.32 19.22
N HIS A 279 -14.84 2.82 18.98
CA HIS A 279 -14.48 4.24 19.16
C HIS A 279 -14.47 5.04 17.86
N GLY A 280 -14.55 4.35 16.72
CA GLY A 280 -14.53 4.98 15.40
C GLY A 280 -13.14 5.35 14.89
N ASP A 281 -12.07 5.07 15.65
CA ASP A 281 -10.67 5.27 15.24
C ASP A 281 -9.73 4.23 15.90
N TRP A 282 -8.59 3.95 15.27
CA TRP A 282 -7.56 3.05 15.79
C TRP A 282 -6.84 3.66 17.01
N PRO A 283 -6.50 2.86 18.04
CA PRO A 283 -5.94 3.40 19.28
C PRO A 283 -4.50 3.90 19.11
N GLU A 284 -4.09 4.89 19.91
CA GLU A 284 -2.76 5.52 19.83
C GLU A 284 -1.59 4.50 19.89
N TRP A 285 -1.67 3.52 20.77
CA TRP A 285 -0.64 2.48 20.92
C TRP A 285 -0.44 1.61 19.67
N TRP A 286 -1.46 1.53 18.82
CA TRP A 286 -1.39 0.81 17.55
C TRP A 286 -0.39 1.49 16.61
N TRP A 287 -0.43 2.83 16.55
CA TRP A 287 0.48 3.66 15.75
C TRP A 287 1.92 3.62 16.24
N GLU A 288 2.12 3.48 17.55
CA GLU A 288 3.44 3.51 18.16
C GLU A 288 4.16 2.15 18.17
N ASN A 289 3.51 1.08 17.67
CA ASN A 289 4.00 -0.29 17.79
C ASN A 289 4.29 -0.73 19.24
N ARG A 290 3.77 -0.03 20.25
CA ARG A 290 3.87 -0.44 21.67
C ARG A 290 2.70 -1.36 22.01
N ASP A 291 2.95 -2.48 22.68
CA ASP A 291 1.85 -3.25 23.27
C ASP A 291 1.37 -2.49 24.51
N PRO A 292 0.07 -2.25 24.69
CA PRO A 292 -0.45 -2.02 26.01
C PRO A 292 -0.37 -3.35 26.76
N ASP A 293 0.41 -3.37 27.85
CA ASP A 293 0.45 -4.48 28.81
C ASP A 293 -0.96 -4.83 29.31
#